data_AF-A0A0C3IZ64-F1
#
_entry.id   AF-A0A0C3IZ64-F1
#
_cell.length_a   1.000
_cell.length_b   1.000
_cell.length_c   1.000
_cell.angle_alpha   90.00
_cell.angle_beta   90.00
_cell.angle_gamma   90.00
#
_symmetry.space_group_name_H-M   'P 1'
#
loop_
_entity.id
_entity.type
_entity.pdbx_description
1 polymer ?
#
loop_
_entity_poly.entity_id
_entity_poly.type
_entity_poly.pdbx_seq_one_letter_code
_entity_poly.pdbx_strand_id
1 'polypeptide(L)'
;MFSDQPRKFYAVIVGQCVGIHHMKDSALSSLGGFAFPCWKELPTFWDALAFMIVKGIEELLLDIPIPKYKGSHIHLIAADSSDLESGVDSTVPTTLPVASSTSEDTPTPGIPITSTANEKNMAFMTGSDPSITWGSGVAPSPIIYTHVRTLRSVIESCFYHSEWVSPPAATADILGVHAVKYLETHGYVQSAVATIVEIYCTSHSEQDFALGLTQLGLPLAEGFFLWYLFNL
;
A
#
# COMPACT_ATOMS: atom_id res chain seq x y z
N MET A 1 32.65 -11.25 -27.10
CA MET A 1 31.42 -10.72 -27.72
C MET A 1 30.35 -10.69 -26.64
N PHE A 2 30.04 -9.51 -26.11
CA PHE A 2 28.90 -9.33 -25.21
C PHE A 2 27.69 -9.08 -26.10
N SER A 3 26.70 -9.97 -26.08
CA SER A 3 25.48 -9.81 -26.85
C SER A 3 24.67 -8.65 -26.27
N ASP A 4 24.49 -7.60 -27.06
CA ASP A 4 23.71 -6.40 -26.72
C ASP A 4 22.20 -6.74 -26.77
N GLN A 5 21.75 -7.56 -25.84
CA GLN A 5 20.32 -7.81 -25.65
C GLN A 5 19.69 -6.54 -25.08
N PRO A 6 18.63 -5.99 -25.71
CA PRO A 6 17.96 -4.81 -25.18
C PRO A 6 17.46 -5.12 -23.77
N ARG A 7 17.78 -4.25 -22.80
CA ARG A 7 17.31 -4.40 -21.42
C ARG A 7 15.79 -4.38 -21.40
N LYS A 8 15.18 -5.45 -20.90
CA LYS A 8 13.73 -5.60 -20.74
C LYS A 8 13.31 -5.37 -19.29
N PHE A 9 12.03 -5.10 -19.10
CA PHE A 9 11.39 -4.91 -17.81
C PHE A 9 10.28 -5.93 -17.62
N TYR A 10 10.07 -6.36 -16.39
CA TYR A 10 9.12 -7.42 -16.06
C TYR A 10 8.18 -6.91 -14.98
N ALA A 11 6.97 -6.52 -15.35
CA ALA A 11 5.96 -6.03 -14.41
C ALA A 11 5.20 -7.22 -13.82
N VAL A 12 5.13 -7.32 -12.50
CA VAL A 12 4.37 -8.34 -11.75
C VAL A 12 3.26 -7.60 -10.99
N ILE A 13 2.01 -7.91 -11.32
CA ILE A 13 0.80 -7.29 -10.75
C ILE A 13 0.16 -8.20 -9.69
N VAL A 14 0.21 -9.51 -9.94
CA VAL A 14 -0.28 -10.53 -9.00
C VAL A 14 0.85 -11.54 -8.81
N GLY A 15 1.38 -11.58 -7.59
CA GLY A 15 2.48 -12.44 -7.16
C GLY A 15 2.83 -12.17 -5.69
N GLN A 16 3.79 -12.93 -5.15
CA GLN A 16 4.33 -12.73 -3.80
C GLN A 16 5.06 -11.40 -3.66
N CYS A 17 5.76 -10.93 -4.70
CA CYS A 17 6.35 -9.59 -4.76
C CYS A 17 5.86 -8.86 -6.01
N VAL A 18 5.02 -7.85 -5.81
CA VAL A 18 4.47 -6.99 -6.87
C VAL A 18 5.47 -5.88 -7.18
N GLY A 19 5.72 -5.59 -8.45
CA GLY A 19 6.67 -4.57 -8.85
C GLY A 19 7.21 -4.73 -10.26
N ILE A 20 8.21 -3.92 -10.60
CA ILE A 20 8.91 -3.97 -11.89
C ILE A 20 10.31 -4.51 -11.66
N HIS A 21 10.63 -5.63 -12.29
CA HIS A 21 11.92 -6.29 -12.19
C HIS A 21 12.76 -6.06 -13.45
N HIS A 22 14.08 -6.03 -13.30
CA HIS A 22 15.02 -5.96 -14.41
C HIS A 22 15.47 -7.34 -14.92
N MET A 23 15.18 -8.41 -14.18
CA MET A 23 15.56 -9.78 -14.50
C MET A 23 14.32 -10.67 -14.54
N LYS A 24 14.21 -11.49 -15.59
CA LYS A 24 13.11 -12.43 -15.77
C LYS A 24 12.99 -13.39 -14.59
N ASP A 25 14.12 -13.94 -14.15
CA ASP A 25 14.16 -14.91 -13.06
C ASP A 25 13.69 -14.30 -11.73
N SER A 26 13.98 -13.03 -11.50
CA SER A 26 13.49 -12.29 -10.33
C SER A 26 11.97 -12.11 -10.39
N ALA A 27 11.41 -11.75 -11.55
CA ALA A 27 9.96 -11.65 -11.73
C ALA A 27 9.26 -13.01 -11.57
N LEU A 28 9.81 -14.07 -12.17
CA LEU A 28 9.27 -15.43 -12.06
C LEU A 28 9.30 -15.95 -10.62
N SER A 29 10.40 -15.71 -9.90
CA SER A 29 10.51 -16.05 -8.47
C SER A 29 9.50 -15.27 -7.63
N SER A 30 9.13 -14.07 -8.07
CA SER A 30 8.16 -13.20 -7.39
C SER A 30 6.71 -13.60 -7.64
N LEU A 31 6.42 -14.53 -8.55
CA LEU A 31 5.06 -15.03 -8.77
C LEU A 31 4.56 -15.90 -7.62
N GLY A 32 5.46 -16.60 -6.92
CA GLY A 32 5.11 -17.52 -5.83
C GLY A 32 4.16 -18.64 -6.26
N GLY A 33 3.33 -19.12 -5.33
CA GLY A 33 2.34 -20.19 -5.55
C GLY A 33 0.95 -19.70 -5.96
N PHE A 34 0.82 -18.50 -6.54
CA PHE A 34 -0.47 -17.93 -6.91
C PHE A 34 -1.10 -18.70 -8.08
N ALA A 35 -2.41 -18.96 -8.01
CA ALA A 35 -3.14 -19.68 -9.05
C ALA A 35 -3.31 -18.87 -10.35
N PHE A 36 -3.32 -17.54 -10.23
CA PHE A 36 -3.48 -16.62 -11.36
C PHE A 36 -2.43 -15.50 -11.29
N PRO A 37 -1.15 -15.82 -11.50
CA PRO A 37 -0.13 -14.79 -11.56
C PRO A 37 -0.40 -13.88 -12.76
N CYS A 38 -0.28 -12.57 -12.56
CA CYS A 38 -0.42 -11.57 -13.61
C CYS A 38 0.90 -10.83 -13.72
N TRP A 39 1.61 -11.04 -14.83
CA TRP A 39 2.87 -10.37 -15.11
C TRP A 39 3.09 -10.23 -16.61
N LYS A 40 3.96 -9.30 -17.02
CA LYS A 40 4.27 -9.06 -18.43
C LYS A 40 5.70 -8.58 -18.63
N GLU A 41 6.34 -9.09 -19.67
CA GLU A 41 7.63 -8.62 -20.17
C GLU A 41 7.40 -7.44 -21.12
N LEU A 42 8.04 -6.31 -20.85
CA LEU A 42 7.81 -5.03 -21.50
C LEU A 42 9.14 -4.37 -21.89
N PRO A 43 9.20 -3.66 -23.03
CA PRO A 43 10.47 -3.16 -23.58
C PRO A 43 10.99 -1.94 -22.83
N THR A 44 10.12 -1.16 -22.18
CA THR A 44 10.51 0.04 -21.43
C THR A 44 9.96 0.01 -20.01
N PHE A 45 10.64 0.73 -19.11
CA PHE A 45 10.15 0.95 -17.75
C PHE A 45 8.77 1.63 -17.74
N TRP A 46 8.52 2.56 -18.67
CA TRP A 46 7.26 3.28 -18.76
C TRP A 46 6.10 2.37 -19.17
N ASP A 47 6.33 1.44 -20.09
CA ASP A 47 5.32 0.44 -20.45
C ASP A 47 5.02 -0.48 -19.26
N ALA A 48 6.06 -0.89 -18.52
CA ALA A 48 5.93 -1.68 -17.29
C ALA A 48 5.14 -0.93 -16.21
N LEU A 49 5.39 0.37 -16.04
CA LEU A 49 4.66 1.21 -15.10
C LEU A 49 3.20 1.41 -15.54
N ALA A 50 2.95 1.65 -16.83
CA ALA A 50 1.59 1.77 -17.37
C ALA A 50 0.80 0.48 -17.14
N PHE A 51 1.41 -0.68 -17.41
CA PHE A 51 0.83 -1.99 -17.12
C PHE A 51 0.48 -2.17 -15.64
N MET A 52 1.32 -1.64 -14.74
CA MET A 52 1.02 -1.64 -13.30
C MET A 52 -0.16 -0.76 -12.91
N ILE A 53 -0.25 0.44 -13.50
CA ILE A 53 -1.32 1.39 -13.21
C ILE A 53 -2.67 0.82 -13.65
N VAL A 54 -2.73 0.18 -14.82
CA VAL A 54 -3.96 -0.46 -15.33
C VAL A 54 -4.24 -1.86 -14.75
N LYS A 55 -3.48 -2.26 -13.72
CA LYS A 55 -3.63 -3.56 -13.04
C LYS A 55 -3.59 -4.77 -13.97
N GLY A 56 -2.77 -4.69 -15.02
CA GLY A 56 -2.60 -5.76 -16.00
C GLY A 56 -3.76 -5.95 -16.99
N ILE A 57 -4.73 -5.04 -17.02
CA ILE A 57 -5.82 -5.04 -18.01
C ILE A 57 -5.29 -4.43 -19.32
N GLU A 58 -4.99 -5.29 -20.30
CA GLU A 58 -4.30 -4.89 -21.53
C GLU A 58 -5.14 -3.94 -22.40
N GLU A 59 -6.46 -4.06 -22.33
CA GLU A 59 -7.40 -3.22 -23.07
C GLU A 59 -7.26 -1.74 -22.68
N LEU A 60 -6.97 -1.47 -21.40
CA LEU A 60 -6.79 -0.10 -20.88
C LEU A 60 -5.41 0.48 -21.22
N LEU A 61 -4.44 -0.37 -21.60
CA LEU A 61 -3.08 0.09 -21.93
C LEU A 61 -3.04 0.80 -23.29
N LEU A 62 -3.99 0.50 -24.18
CA LEU A 62 -4.11 1.15 -25.50
C LEU A 62 -4.57 2.61 -25.39
N ASP A 63 -5.28 2.95 -24.32
CA ASP A 63 -5.88 4.27 -24.13
C ASP A 63 -4.94 5.27 -23.43
N ILE A 64 -3.81 4.80 -22.88
CA ILE A 64 -2.84 5.68 -22.25
C ILE A 64 -1.96 6.27 -23.36
N PRO A 65 -1.97 7.60 -23.56
CA PRO A 65 -1.04 8.26 -24.47
C PRO A 65 0.35 8.23 -23.85
N ILE A 66 1.03 7.09 -23.95
CA ILE A 66 2.44 6.98 -23.57
C ILE A 66 3.20 7.82 -24.60
N PRO A 67 3.87 8.92 -24.20
CA PRO A 67 4.69 9.68 -25.12
C PRO A 67 5.75 8.73 -25.67
N LYS A 68 5.64 8.39 -26.97
CA LYS A 68 6.66 7.64 -27.68
C LYS A 68 7.91 8.52 -27.68
N TYR A 69 8.78 8.30 -26.69
CA TYR A 69 10.05 9.01 -26.56
C TYR A 69 10.93 8.65 -27.75
N LYS A 70 10.84 9.45 -28.83
CA LYS A 70 11.89 9.52 -29.83
C LYS A 70 13.04 10.29 -29.17
N GLY A 71 14.18 9.63 -29.00
CA GLY A 71 15.32 10.11 -28.22
C GLY A 71 15.86 11.48 -28.66
N SER A 72 15.27 12.54 -28.10
CA SER A 72 15.84 13.87 -28.04
C SER A 72 16.12 14.15 -26.57
N HIS A 73 17.38 14.46 -26.25
CA HIS A 73 17.88 14.76 -24.91
C HIS A 73 16.86 15.52 -24.05
N ILE A 74 16.39 14.89 -22.97
CA ILE A 74 15.69 15.58 -21.89
C ILE A 74 16.73 16.47 -21.21
N HIS A 75 16.75 17.75 -21.56
CA HIS A 75 17.26 18.75 -20.63
C HIS A 75 16.26 18.78 -19.47
N LEU A 76 16.60 18.10 -18.38
CA LEU A 76 16.01 18.37 -17.09
C LEU A 76 16.27 19.85 -16.82
N ILE A 77 15.23 20.68 -16.98
CA ILE A 77 15.27 22.06 -16.53
C ILE A 77 15.35 21.95 -15.00
N ALA A 78 16.58 21.99 -14.48
CA ALA A 78 16.81 22.35 -13.09
C ALA A 78 16.11 23.69 -12.89
N ALA A 79 15.17 23.74 -11.94
CA ALA A 79 14.59 24.99 -11.50
C ALA A 79 15.74 25.87 -11.02
N ASP A 80 16.10 26.85 -11.85
CA ASP A 80 17.03 27.91 -11.51
C ASP A 80 16.34 28.76 -10.44
N SER A 81 16.73 28.54 -9.18
CA SER A 81 16.34 29.38 -8.06
C SER A 81 17.23 30.62 -8.09
N SER A 82 16.84 31.63 -8.88
CA SER A 82 17.39 32.97 -8.81
C SER A 82 16.29 33.98 -8.51
N ASP A 83 16.34 34.47 -7.28
CA ASP A 83 16.15 35.85 -6.86
C ASP A 83 14.94 36.64 -7.39
N LEU A 84 13.96 36.85 -6.51
CA LEU A 84 13.35 38.17 -6.39
C LEU A 84 13.14 38.53 -4.91
N GLU A 85 14.01 39.41 -4.44
CA GLU A 85 13.87 40.14 -3.19
C GLU A 85 12.73 41.17 -3.25
N SER A 86 11.86 41.19 -2.24
CA SER A 86 11.34 42.37 -1.53
C SER A 86 10.46 41.83 -0.41
N GLY A 87 10.69 42.04 0.88
CA GLY A 87 11.04 43.29 1.53
C GLY A 87 9.82 43.80 2.30
N VAL A 88 9.44 43.13 3.40
CA VAL A 88 8.60 43.73 4.45
C VAL A 88 9.02 43.20 5.83
N ASP A 89 9.34 44.17 6.66
CA ASP A 89 9.84 44.16 8.03
C ASP A 89 8.73 43.85 9.06
N SER A 90 8.97 42.97 10.04
CA SER A 90 8.45 43.10 11.41
C SER A 90 8.72 41.89 12.33
N THR A 91 9.63 42.14 13.29
CA THR A 91 9.41 41.97 14.74
C THR A 91 9.27 40.55 15.35
N VAL A 92 10.40 40.04 15.85
CA VAL A 92 10.65 39.05 16.94
C VAL A 92 10.02 39.56 18.27
N PRO A 93 9.57 38.77 19.29
CA PRO A 93 10.15 37.52 19.84
C PRO A 93 9.14 36.40 20.15
N THR A 94 9.57 35.16 20.38
CA THR A 94 9.66 34.61 21.76
C THR A 94 10.36 33.26 21.78
N THR A 95 11.34 33.19 22.68
CA THR A 95 12.18 32.09 23.14
C THR A 95 11.36 30.95 23.73
N LEU A 96 11.63 29.70 23.34
CA LEU A 96 11.25 28.51 24.12
C LEU A 96 12.48 27.64 24.37
N PRO A 97 12.66 27.13 25.60
CA PRO A 97 13.87 26.43 26.02
C PRO A 97 13.92 24.99 25.49
N VAL A 98 15.08 24.64 24.93
CA VAL A 98 15.48 23.26 24.63
C VAL A 98 15.87 22.59 25.95
N ALA A 99 15.06 21.64 26.39
CA ALA A 99 15.44 20.73 27.46
C ALA A 99 16.22 19.57 26.85
N SER A 100 17.49 19.45 27.25
CA SER A 100 18.30 18.26 27.05
C SER A 100 17.78 17.14 27.95
N SER A 101 17.39 16.01 27.36
CA SER A 101 17.15 14.77 28.09
C SER A 101 18.07 13.68 27.59
N THR A 102 18.74 13.12 28.57
CA THR A 102 19.83 12.17 28.58
C THR A 102 19.45 10.80 28.04
N SER A 103 20.44 10.16 27.45
CA SER A 103 20.49 8.77 27.02
C SER A 103 20.33 7.79 28.19
N GLU A 104 19.53 6.74 27.98
CA GLU A 104 19.68 5.45 28.66
C GLU A 104 19.64 4.30 27.65
N ASP A 105 20.77 3.61 27.57
CA ASP A 105 21.00 2.32 26.92
C ASP A 105 20.19 1.23 27.62
N THR A 106 19.50 0.35 26.89
CA THR A 106 19.19 -1.01 27.38
C THR A 106 19.03 -1.99 26.20
N PRO A 107 19.54 -3.25 26.30
CA PRO A 107 20.01 -3.99 25.15
C PRO A 107 18.98 -4.94 24.51
N THR A 108 19.21 -5.14 23.20
CA THR A 108 18.58 -6.08 22.28
C THR A 108 18.89 -7.55 22.64
N PRO A 109 17.88 -8.43 22.81
CA PRO A 109 18.08 -9.88 22.79
C PRO A 109 18.02 -10.39 21.34
N GLY A 110 19.17 -10.83 20.82
CA GLY A 110 19.27 -11.51 19.53
C GLY A 110 18.73 -12.94 19.61
N ILE A 111 17.83 -13.28 18.69
CA ILE A 111 17.36 -14.65 18.46
C ILE A 111 18.13 -15.20 17.25
N PRO A 112 18.87 -16.32 17.39
CA PRO A 112 19.52 -16.98 16.27
C PRO A 112 18.50 -17.90 15.57
N ILE A 113 18.10 -17.55 14.34
CA ILE A 113 17.39 -18.51 13.47
C ILE A 113 18.41 -19.15 12.55
N THR A 114 18.79 -20.38 12.92
CA THR A 114 19.52 -21.31 12.09
C THR A 114 18.52 -21.97 11.15
N SER A 115 18.58 -21.65 9.85
CA SER A 115 17.86 -22.41 8.82
C SER A 115 18.86 -23.14 7.94
N THR A 116 19.08 -24.40 8.29
CA THR A 116 19.82 -25.39 7.51
C THR A 116 18.78 -26.29 6.84
N ALA A 117 18.64 -26.21 5.51
CA ALA A 117 18.03 -27.29 4.72
C ALA A 117 18.28 -27.12 3.21
N ASN A 118 19.34 -27.79 2.77
CA ASN A 118 19.45 -28.61 1.56
C ASN A 118 19.14 -27.99 0.18
N GLU A 119 20.23 -27.59 -0.46
CA GLU A 119 20.42 -27.70 -1.90
C GLU A 119 20.26 -29.17 -2.35
N LYS A 120 19.32 -29.43 -3.27
CA LYS A 120 19.37 -30.61 -4.13
C LYS A 120 18.89 -30.28 -5.55
N ASN A 121 19.84 -30.38 -6.46
CA ASN A 121 19.74 -30.76 -7.87
C ASN A 121 18.93 -29.85 -8.82
N MET A 122 19.68 -28.98 -9.51
CA MET A 122 19.33 -28.49 -10.84
C MET A 122 19.38 -29.64 -11.85
N ALA A 123 18.25 -29.90 -12.51
CA ALA A 123 18.21 -30.60 -13.79
C ALA A 123 17.75 -29.61 -14.87
N PHE A 124 18.65 -29.39 -15.84
CA PHE A 124 18.46 -28.62 -17.05
C PHE A 124 17.32 -29.22 -17.88
N MET A 125 16.26 -28.44 -18.18
CA MET A 125 15.25 -28.79 -19.17
C MET A 125 15.14 -27.66 -20.19
N THR A 126 15.58 -27.98 -21.39
CA THR A 126 15.56 -27.18 -22.60
C THR A 126 14.13 -26.97 -23.12
N GLY A 127 13.80 -25.71 -23.43
CA GLY A 127 12.88 -25.23 -24.47
C GLY A 127 11.64 -26.06 -24.80
N SER A 128 10.51 -25.67 -24.22
CA SER A 128 9.16 -25.81 -24.79
C SER A 128 8.25 -24.82 -24.07
N ASP A 129 7.42 -24.07 -24.80
CA ASP A 129 6.49 -23.08 -24.23
C ASP A 129 5.62 -23.69 -23.12
N PRO A 130 5.42 -23.01 -21.97
CA PRO A 130 4.56 -23.52 -20.91
C PRO A 130 3.10 -23.39 -21.32
N SER A 131 2.58 -24.40 -22.00
CA SER A 131 1.14 -24.65 -22.06
C SER A 131 0.69 -25.09 -20.66
N ILE A 132 0.11 -24.15 -19.91
CA ILE A 132 -0.40 -24.36 -18.56
C ILE A 132 -1.59 -25.32 -18.65
N THR A 133 -1.32 -26.60 -18.40
CA THR A 133 -2.34 -27.63 -18.21
C THR A 133 -2.83 -27.53 -16.78
N TRP A 134 -4.04 -27.01 -16.61
CA TRP A 134 -4.70 -26.86 -15.33
C TRP A 134 -4.90 -28.22 -14.67
N GLY A 135 -4.24 -28.42 -13.53
CA GLY A 135 -4.48 -29.58 -12.66
C GLY A 135 -5.92 -29.57 -12.14
N SER A 136 -6.65 -30.63 -12.44
CA SER A 136 -8.06 -30.85 -12.11
C SER A 136 -8.37 -30.67 -10.62
N GLY A 137 -9.36 -29.83 -10.30
CA GLY A 137 -10.36 -30.16 -9.26
C GLY A 137 -10.55 -29.21 -8.07
N VAL A 138 -9.62 -28.30 -7.76
CA VAL A 138 -9.79 -27.37 -6.61
C VAL A 138 -10.17 -25.99 -7.15
N ALA A 139 -11.41 -25.58 -6.91
CA ALA A 139 -11.83 -24.22 -7.22
C ALA A 139 -10.93 -23.24 -6.44
N PRO A 140 -10.35 -22.24 -7.11
CA PRO A 140 -9.50 -21.28 -6.44
C PRO A 140 -10.30 -20.53 -5.38
N SER A 141 -9.78 -20.46 -4.16
CA SER A 141 -10.35 -19.58 -3.14
C SER A 141 -10.32 -18.14 -3.65
N PRO A 142 -11.41 -17.37 -3.48
CA PRO A 142 -11.41 -15.96 -3.89
C PRO A 142 -10.29 -15.21 -3.17
N ILE A 143 -9.58 -14.34 -3.90
CA ILE A 143 -8.60 -13.44 -3.30
C ILE A 143 -9.38 -12.43 -2.46
N ILE A 144 -9.28 -12.53 -1.14
CA ILE A 144 -9.90 -11.59 -0.21
C ILE A 144 -8.92 -10.46 0.02
N TYR A 145 -9.27 -9.27 -0.47
CA TYR A 145 -8.53 -8.04 -0.16
C TYR A 145 -9.07 -7.47 1.14
N THR A 146 -8.24 -7.42 2.17
CA THR A 146 -8.53 -6.67 3.40
C THR A 146 -7.53 -5.52 3.55
N HIS A 147 -7.96 -4.44 4.19
CA HIS A 147 -7.11 -3.29 4.46
C HIS A 147 -6.98 -3.10 5.95
N VAL A 148 -5.80 -2.71 6.42
CA VAL A 148 -5.62 -2.21 7.78
C VAL A 148 -5.58 -0.69 7.68
N ARG A 149 -6.53 -0.02 8.34
CA ARG A 149 -6.76 1.42 8.23
C ARG A 149 -6.55 2.12 9.57
N THR A 150 -5.84 3.24 9.51
CA THR A 150 -5.90 4.29 10.52
C THR A 150 -6.91 5.34 10.08
N LEU A 151 -7.15 6.37 10.89
CA LEU A 151 -7.98 7.51 10.45
C LEU A 151 -7.37 8.24 9.24
N ARG A 152 -6.05 8.20 9.05
CA ARG A 152 -5.35 8.96 8.00
C ARG A 152 -5.22 8.23 6.68
N SER A 153 -5.06 6.91 6.74
CA SER A 153 -4.72 6.12 5.57
C SER A 153 -4.87 4.61 5.80
N VAL A 154 -4.87 3.89 4.68
CA VAL A 154 -4.55 2.46 4.65
C VAL A 154 -3.06 2.31 4.95
N ILE A 155 -2.72 1.57 6.00
CA ILE A 155 -1.33 1.29 6.41
C ILE A 155 -0.84 -0.06 5.91
N GLU A 156 -1.76 -1.00 5.66
CA GLU A 156 -1.43 -2.32 5.15
C GLU A 156 -2.58 -2.85 4.26
N SER A 157 -2.25 -3.68 3.29
CA SER A 157 -3.23 -4.42 2.49
C SER A 157 -2.86 -5.90 2.52
N CYS A 158 -3.80 -6.72 2.97
CA CYS A 158 -3.60 -8.15 3.17
C CYS A 158 -4.44 -8.94 2.18
N PHE A 159 -3.92 -10.10 1.76
CA PHE A 159 -4.61 -11.04 0.86
C PHE A 159 -5.29 -12.18 1.62
N TYR A 160 -5.49 -11.99 2.92
CA TYR A 160 -6.10 -12.95 3.83
C TYR A 160 -7.03 -12.20 4.78
N HIS A 161 -7.90 -12.94 5.45
CA HIS A 161 -8.74 -12.36 6.49
C HIS A 161 -7.85 -11.98 7.68
N SER A 162 -7.73 -10.68 7.96
CA SER A 162 -7.13 -10.22 9.21
C SER A 162 -8.02 -10.68 10.37
N GLU A 163 -7.42 -11.25 11.42
CA GLU A 163 -8.13 -11.59 12.65
C GLU A 163 -8.58 -10.30 13.33
N TRP A 164 -9.84 -9.93 13.11
CA TRP A 164 -10.44 -8.80 13.80
C TRP A 164 -10.63 -9.12 15.27
N VAL A 165 -10.07 -8.28 16.13
CA VAL A 165 -10.33 -8.36 17.56
C VAL A 165 -11.52 -7.47 17.88
N SER A 166 -12.66 -8.10 18.20
CA SER A 166 -13.88 -7.39 18.56
C SER A 166 -13.62 -6.35 19.66
N PRO A 167 -14.21 -5.14 19.54
CA PRO A 167 -14.08 -4.14 20.59
C PRO A 167 -14.75 -4.62 21.89
N PRO A 168 -14.39 -4.05 23.05
CA PRO A 168 -15.05 -4.35 24.32
C PRO A 168 -16.57 -4.18 24.23
N ALA A 169 -17.34 -4.97 24.99
CA ALA A 169 -18.81 -4.93 24.94
C ALA A 169 -19.37 -3.51 25.12
N ALA A 170 -18.84 -2.75 26.08
CA ALA A 170 -19.25 -1.36 26.30
C ALA A 170 -19.03 -0.46 25.07
N THR A 171 -17.97 -0.70 24.31
CA THR A 171 -17.68 0.02 23.06
C THR A 171 -18.63 -0.43 21.95
N ALA A 172 -18.91 -1.73 21.86
CA ALA A 172 -19.85 -2.27 20.87
C ALA A 172 -21.28 -1.76 21.12
N ASP A 173 -21.68 -1.61 22.38
CA ASP A 173 -22.99 -1.06 22.77
C ASP A 173 -23.15 0.41 22.35
N ILE A 174 -22.08 1.21 22.43
CA ILE A 174 -22.09 2.61 21.97
C ILE A 174 -22.15 2.69 20.44
N LEU A 175 -21.37 1.86 19.76
CA LEU A 175 -21.26 1.87 18.30
C LEU A 175 -22.53 1.37 17.61
N GLY A 176 -23.18 0.36 18.20
CA GLY A 176 -24.22 -0.41 17.53
C GLY A 176 -23.65 -1.40 16.50
N VAL A 177 -24.47 -2.41 16.16
CA VAL A 177 -24.04 -3.57 15.36
C VAL A 177 -23.56 -3.16 13.96
N HIS A 178 -24.24 -2.19 13.33
CA HIS A 178 -23.92 -1.75 11.97
C HIS A 178 -22.59 -1.01 11.90
N ALA A 179 -22.32 -0.12 12.86
CA ALA A 179 -21.04 0.59 12.91
C ALA A 179 -19.88 -0.35 13.20
N VAL A 180 -20.04 -1.29 14.14
CA VAL A 180 -19.01 -2.31 14.41
C VAL A 180 -18.69 -3.10 13.14
N LYS A 181 -19.72 -3.56 12.41
CA LYS A 181 -19.52 -4.30 11.16
C LYS A 181 -18.85 -3.44 10.08
N TYR A 182 -19.23 -2.17 9.97
CA TYR A 182 -18.63 -1.23 9.04
C TYR A 182 -17.13 -1.05 9.32
N LEU A 183 -16.77 -0.77 10.57
CA LEU A 183 -15.40 -0.53 11.00
C LEU A 183 -14.53 -1.78 10.83
N GLU A 184 -15.07 -2.97 11.15
CA GLU A 184 -14.43 -4.26 10.90
C GLU A 184 -14.18 -4.49 9.40
N THR A 185 -15.20 -4.29 8.57
CA THR A 185 -15.12 -4.58 7.13
C THR A 185 -14.15 -3.65 6.41
N HIS A 186 -14.01 -2.42 6.90
CA HIS A 186 -13.01 -1.46 6.40
C HIS A 186 -11.66 -1.60 7.11
N GLY A 187 -11.56 -2.49 8.09
CA GLY A 187 -10.34 -2.85 8.82
C GLY A 187 -9.70 -1.70 9.59
N TYR A 188 -10.51 -0.89 10.26
CA TYR A 188 -10.01 0.13 11.18
C TYR A 188 -9.28 -0.48 12.37
N VAL A 189 -8.03 -0.10 12.61
CA VAL A 189 -7.30 -0.58 13.80
C VAL A 189 -8.00 -0.20 15.10
N GLN A 190 -7.83 -1.00 16.16
CA GLN A 190 -8.50 -0.75 17.45
C GLN A 190 -8.25 0.65 18.02
N SER A 191 -7.04 1.20 17.85
CA SER A 191 -6.74 2.57 18.29
C SER A 191 -7.58 3.61 17.55
N ALA A 192 -7.82 3.43 16.26
CA ALA A 192 -8.70 4.31 15.48
C ALA A 192 -10.16 4.16 15.93
N VAL A 193 -10.62 2.94 16.18
CA VAL A 193 -11.98 2.68 16.71
C VAL A 193 -12.17 3.36 18.06
N ALA A 194 -11.20 3.24 18.97
CA ALA A 194 -11.24 3.90 20.28
C ALA A 194 -11.34 5.42 20.14
N THR A 195 -10.54 6.02 19.26
CA THR A 195 -10.60 7.46 18.98
C THR A 195 -11.94 7.89 18.37
N ILE A 196 -12.52 7.09 17.47
CA ILE A 196 -13.85 7.37 16.91
C ILE A 196 -14.91 7.41 18.02
N VAL A 197 -14.88 6.43 18.93
CA VAL A 197 -15.83 6.36 20.06
C VAL A 197 -15.62 7.51 21.02
N GLU A 198 -14.37 7.87 21.34
CA GLU A 198 -14.06 9.03 22.17
C GLU A 198 -14.61 10.34 21.58
N ILE A 199 -14.37 10.58 20.29
CA ILE A 199 -14.89 11.78 19.61
C ILE A 199 -16.42 11.75 19.56
N TYR A 200 -17.04 10.59 19.30
CA TYR A 200 -18.50 10.45 19.33
C TYR A 200 -19.07 10.83 20.70
N CYS A 201 -18.51 10.29 21.79
CA CYS A 201 -18.99 10.57 23.15
C CYS A 201 -18.81 12.02 23.58
N THR A 202 -17.86 12.75 23.00
CA THR A 202 -17.57 14.16 23.33
C THR A 202 -18.25 15.15 22.38
N SER A 203 -18.81 14.67 21.27
CA SER A 203 -19.46 15.52 20.25
C SER A 203 -20.91 15.79 20.60
N HIS A 204 -21.33 17.03 20.38
CA HIS A 204 -22.73 17.46 20.61
C HIS A 204 -23.55 17.55 19.33
N SER A 205 -22.89 17.49 18.18
CA SER A 205 -23.52 17.53 16.87
C SER A 205 -22.80 16.63 15.88
N GLU A 206 -23.50 16.29 14.80
CA GLU A 206 -22.95 15.56 13.66
C GLU A 206 -21.74 16.29 13.05
N GLN A 207 -21.82 17.61 12.94
CA GLN A 207 -20.76 18.45 12.37
C GLN A 207 -19.51 18.43 13.25
N ASP A 208 -19.67 18.55 14.58
CA ASP A 208 -18.54 18.52 15.51
C ASP A 208 -17.80 17.17 15.44
N PHE A 209 -18.57 16.08 15.38
CA PHE A 209 -18.04 14.74 15.24
C PHE A 209 -17.24 14.55 13.96
N ALA A 210 -17.85 14.89 12.82
CA ALA A 210 -17.20 14.73 11.51
C ALA A 210 -15.95 15.60 11.40
N LEU A 211 -15.99 16.85 11.87
CA LEU A 211 -14.84 17.75 11.88
C LEU A 211 -13.72 17.27 12.81
N GLY A 212 -14.05 16.77 14.00
CA GLY A 212 -13.08 16.20 14.94
C GLY A 212 -12.31 15.03 14.32
N LEU A 213 -13.02 14.15 13.62
CA LEU A 213 -12.39 13.04 12.90
C LEU A 213 -11.56 13.50 11.69
N THR A 214 -12.02 14.51 10.96
CA THR A 214 -11.26 15.08 9.83
C THR A 214 -9.95 15.74 10.26
N GLN A 215 -9.90 16.36 11.44
CA GLN A 215 -8.64 16.87 12.00
C GLN A 215 -7.61 15.75 12.24
N LEU A 216 -8.07 14.52 12.44
CA LEU A 216 -7.21 13.35 12.59
C LEU A 216 -6.92 12.63 11.27
N GLY A 217 -7.50 13.09 10.17
CA GLY A 217 -7.26 12.62 8.80
C GLY A 217 -8.41 11.83 8.17
N LEU A 218 -9.53 11.62 8.87
CA LEU A 218 -10.67 10.90 8.30
C LEU A 218 -11.37 11.75 7.23
N PRO A 219 -11.74 11.18 6.07
CA PRO A 219 -12.56 11.89 5.10
C PRO A 219 -13.86 12.41 5.73
N LEU A 220 -14.18 13.70 5.51
CA LEU A 220 -15.34 14.35 6.13
C LEU A 220 -16.67 13.60 5.83
N ALA A 221 -16.84 13.12 4.60
CA ALA A 221 -18.01 12.34 4.21
C ALA A 221 -18.13 11.01 4.96
N GLU A 222 -16.99 10.37 5.28
CA GLU A 222 -16.95 9.14 6.07
C GLU A 222 -17.29 9.43 7.54
N GLY A 223 -16.87 10.59 8.07
CA GLY A 223 -17.29 11.08 9.39
C GLY A 223 -18.81 11.26 9.50
N PHE A 224 -19.44 11.93 8.53
CA PHE A 224 -20.90 12.06 8.48
C PHE A 224 -21.61 10.70 8.39
N PHE A 225 -21.08 9.79 7.56
CA PHE A 225 -21.65 8.47 7.42
C PHE A 225 -21.55 7.63 8.71
N LEU A 226 -20.43 7.72 9.43
CA LEU A 226 -20.28 7.08 10.74
C LEU A 226 -21.27 7.63 11.77
N TRP A 227 -21.50 8.95 11.80
CA TRP A 227 -22.52 9.53 12.68
C TRP A 227 -23.90 8.94 12.40
N TYR A 228 -24.28 8.83 11.12
CA TYR A 228 -25.53 8.20 10.74
C TYR A 228 -25.61 6.74 11.20
N LEU A 229 -24.55 5.96 11.01
CA LEU A 229 -24.51 4.54 11.43
C LEU A 229 -24.67 4.34 12.94
N PHE A 230 -24.17 5.28 13.76
CA PHE A 230 -24.24 5.18 15.22
C PHE A 230 -25.63 5.51 15.75
N ASN A 231 -26.47 6.17 14.95
CA ASN A 231 -27.81 6.63 15.32
C ASN A 231 -28.93 5.87 14.59
N LEU A 232 -28.62 4.71 14.00
CA LEU A 232 -29.60 3.75 13.44
C LEU A 232 -30.23 2.89 14.53
#